data_AF-A0A7S2J1M6-F1
#
_entry.id   AF-A0A7S2J1M6-F1
#
_cell.length_a   1.000
_cell.length_b   1.000
_cell.length_c   1.000
_cell.angle_alpha   90.00
_cell.angle_beta   90.00
_cell.angle_gamma   90.00
#
_symmetry.space_group_name_H-M   'P 1'
#
loop_
_entity.id
_entity.type
_entity.pdbx_description
1 polymer ?
#
loop_
_entity_poly.entity_id
_entity_poly.type
_entity_poly.pdbx_seq_one_letter_code
_entity_poly.pdbx_strand_id
1 'polypeptide(L)'
;MPSKGSQFCLNVWVRNKAAVVKSQAWEQVGDNVFGDVVGRIANNFVPDEEVVQGVAEAVLGDLAPELAKKGIHATAELVFLQSNFFVLLVEVRSADFQRMAENGVISRATAHLIQCFEFLPLVARRPLLSSVLCSVAEGLVPELPDEVQADLARRGGVDARVAAAPIADQAAALFDAVAALRQEELDRQRKNSLKQAARDFTGQKEPTLADVTQAVARRCDADIRRTVDFVRDFLEMADCRGPPTVALEQAPSAAAVGDSSLVQKR
;
A
#
# COMPACT_ATOMS: atom_id res chain seq x y z
N MET A 1 -14.88 21.07 -25.81
CA MET A 1 -13.55 20.52 -25.49
C MET A 1 -13.27 20.89 -24.04
N PRO A 2 -13.19 19.93 -23.12
CA PRO A 2 -12.79 20.20 -21.74
C PRO A 2 -11.37 20.77 -21.71
N SER A 3 -11.14 21.79 -20.90
CA SER A 3 -9.83 22.38 -20.72
C SER A 3 -8.96 21.43 -19.90
N LYS A 4 -7.81 21.01 -20.44
CA LYS A 4 -6.91 20.03 -19.80
C LYS A 4 -6.47 20.42 -18.37
N GLY A 5 -6.59 21.70 -17.98
CA GLY A 5 -6.22 22.17 -16.64
C GLY A 5 -7.35 22.19 -15.60
N SER A 6 -8.60 21.87 -15.96
CA SER A 6 -9.71 21.78 -15.00
C SER A 6 -9.91 20.36 -14.45
N GLN A 7 -8.93 19.49 -14.66
CA GLN A 7 -8.94 18.08 -14.28
C GLN A 7 -7.76 17.78 -13.37
N PHE A 8 -7.99 16.96 -12.36
CA PHE A 8 -6.95 16.42 -11.48
C PHE A 8 -7.37 15.03 -10.99
N CYS A 9 -6.42 14.29 -10.44
CA CYS A 9 -6.66 12.96 -9.91
C CYS A 9 -6.55 12.96 -8.39
N LEU A 10 -7.45 12.26 -7.72
CA LEU A 10 -7.42 11.99 -6.29
C LEU A 10 -7.00 10.54 -6.07
N ASN A 11 -5.80 10.36 -5.54
CA ASN A 11 -5.17 9.08 -5.23
C ASN A 11 -5.48 8.72 -3.77
N VAL A 12 -6.08 7.57 -3.51
CA VAL A 12 -6.52 7.15 -2.17
C VAL A 12 -5.95 5.79 -1.83
N TRP A 13 -5.23 5.69 -0.70
CA TRP A 13 -4.67 4.45 -0.15
C TRP A 13 -5.37 4.11 1.16
N VAL A 14 -6.09 3.00 1.19
CA VAL A 14 -6.75 2.48 2.40
C VAL A 14 -5.74 1.67 3.23
N ARG A 15 -5.46 2.08 4.46
CA ARG A 15 -4.45 1.44 5.32
C ARG A 15 -5.02 0.37 6.25
N ASN A 16 -6.29 0.50 6.65
CA ASN A 16 -6.85 -0.29 7.74
C ASN A 16 -8.04 -1.19 7.30
N LYS A 17 -7.85 -2.03 6.27
CA LYS A 17 -8.90 -2.98 5.81
C LYS A 17 -9.63 -3.69 6.95
N ALA A 18 -8.87 -4.26 7.89
CA ALA A 18 -9.43 -5.04 8.99
C ALA A 18 -10.42 -4.25 9.87
N ALA A 19 -10.19 -2.94 10.02
CA ALA A 19 -11.11 -2.08 10.76
C ALA A 19 -12.39 -1.80 9.95
N VAL A 20 -12.28 -1.59 8.64
CA VAL A 20 -13.42 -1.36 7.74
C VAL A 20 -14.31 -2.60 7.64
N VAL A 21 -13.71 -3.79 7.48
CA VAL A 21 -14.48 -5.05 7.46
C VAL A 21 -15.17 -5.27 8.81
N LYS A 22 -14.48 -4.92 9.91
CA LYS A 22 -15.08 -5.02 11.24
C LYS A 22 -16.28 -4.07 11.36
N SER A 23 -16.18 -2.79 11.02
CA SER A 23 -17.32 -1.86 11.14
C SER A 23 -18.52 -2.29 10.30
N GLN A 24 -18.31 -2.72 9.04
CA GLN A 24 -19.39 -3.21 8.18
C GLN A 24 -20.04 -4.50 8.71
N ALA A 25 -19.26 -5.43 9.24
CA ALA A 25 -19.81 -6.65 9.85
C ALA A 25 -20.64 -6.35 11.09
N TRP A 26 -20.23 -5.35 11.90
CA TRP A 26 -20.99 -4.91 13.07
C TRP A 26 -22.33 -4.28 12.70
N GLU A 27 -22.39 -3.47 11.64
CA GLU A 27 -23.66 -2.89 11.15
C GLU A 27 -24.66 -3.96 10.68
N GLN A 28 -24.19 -5.03 10.04
CA GLN A 28 -25.07 -6.09 9.54
C GLN A 28 -25.56 -7.07 10.62
N VAL A 29 -24.73 -7.36 11.62
CA VAL A 29 -24.99 -8.42 12.62
C VAL A 29 -25.65 -7.86 13.90
N GLY A 30 -25.58 -6.54 14.10
CA GLY A 30 -26.04 -5.86 15.32
C GLY A 30 -25.13 -6.14 16.53
N ASP A 31 -25.42 -5.52 17.68
CA ASP A 31 -24.64 -5.56 18.93
C ASP A 31 -24.55 -6.94 19.64
N ASN A 32 -24.80 -8.02 18.91
CA ASN A 32 -24.70 -9.36 19.46
C ASN A 32 -23.24 -9.74 19.73
N VAL A 33 -23.01 -10.43 20.85
CA VAL A 33 -21.69 -10.88 21.37
C VAL A 33 -20.84 -11.68 20.36
N PHE A 34 -21.42 -12.09 19.24
CA PHE A 34 -20.73 -12.78 18.15
C PHE A 34 -20.00 -11.87 17.15
N GLY A 35 -20.16 -10.54 17.23
CA GLY A 35 -19.58 -9.58 16.27
C GLY A 35 -18.05 -9.68 16.10
N ASP A 36 -17.32 -9.94 17.19
CA ASP A 36 -15.85 -10.07 17.13
C ASP A 36 -15.37 -11.34 16.41
N VAL A 37 -16.11 -12.45 16.53
CA VAL A 37 -15.77 -13.72 15.86
C VAL A 37 -16.15 -13.64 14.39
N VAL A 38 -17.32 -13.09 14.07
CA VAL A 38 -17.78 -12.90 12.69
C VAL A 38 -16.87 -11.94 11.95
N GLY A 39 -16.42 -10.84 12.57
CA GLY A 39 -15.49 -9.90 11.95
C GLY A 39 -14.14 -10.53 11.56
N ARG A 40 -13.59 -11.43 12.40
CA ARG A 40 -12.34 -12.14 12.07
C ARG A 40 -12.51 -13.13 10.91
N ILE A 41 -13.66 -13.79 10.84
CA ILE A 41 -13.97 -14.73 9.76
C ILE A 41 -14.18 -13.95 8.47
N ALA A 42 -15.05 -12.93 8.49
CA ALA A 42 -15.36 -12.09 7.34
C ALA A 42 -14.12 -11.44 6.72
N ASN A 43 -13.16 -10.97 7.54
CA ASN A 43 -11.94 -10.35 7.05
C ASN A 43 -11.06 -11.28 6.19
N ASN A 44 -11.19 -12.60 6.35
CA ASN A 44 -10.49 -13.59 5.52
C ASN A 44 -11.27 -13.96 4.24
N PHE A 45 -12.58 -13.69 4.20
CA PHE A 45 -13.44 -14.07 3.07
C PHE A 45 -13.75 -12.93 2.12
N VAL A 46 -13.80 -11.68 2.61
CA VAL A 46 -14.05 -10.50 1.77
C VAL A 46 -12.74 -10.10 1.07
N PRO A 47 -12.66 -10.14 -0.26
CA PRO A 47 -11.51 -9.63 -1.01
C PRO A 47 -11.22 -8.17 -0.67
N ASP A 48 -9.94 -7.79 -0.63
CA ASP A 48 -9.52 -6.40 -0.38
C ASP A 48 -10.20 -5.43 -1.37
N GLU A 49 -10.34 -5.88 -2.61
CA GLU A 49 -10.89 -5.13 -3.73
C GLU A 49 -12.37 -4.77 -3.53
N GLU A 50 -13.18 -5.65 -2.93
CA GLU A 50 -14.60 -5.37 -2.65
C GLU A 50 -14.76 -4.27 -1.60
N VAL A 51 -13.95 -4.31 -0.54
CA VAL A 51 -13.96 -3.27 0.51
C VAL A 51 -13.56 -1.92 -0.08
N VAL A 52 -12.50 -1.92 -0.89
CA VAL A 52 -11.94 -0.70 -1.46
C VAL A 52 -12.85 -0.12 -2.53
N GLN A 53 -13.53 -0.97 -3.31
CA GLN A 53 -14.57 -0.54 -4.23
C GLN A 53 -15.73 0.13 -3.49
N GLY A 54 -16.21 -0.45 -2.38
CA GLY A 54 -17.26 0.17 -1.57
C GLY A 54 -16.84 1.54 -1.01
N VAL A 55 -15.59 1.68 -0.55
CA VAL A 55 -15.05 2.98 -0.12
C VAL A 55 -14.97 3.96 -1.30
N ALA A 56 -14.51 3.50 -2.47
CA ALA A 56 -14.40 4.34 -3.66
C ALA A 56 -15.77 4.85 -4.12
N GLU A 57 -16.79 4.00 -4.13
CA GLU A 57 -18.18 4.36 -4.49
C GLU A 57 -18.79 5.35 -3.49
N ALA A 58 -18.52 5.18 -2.19
CA ALA A 58 -18.96 6.13 -1.16
C ALA A 58 -18.33 7.51 -1.37
N VAL A 59 -16.99 7.57 -1.59
CA VAL A 59 -16.30 8.83 -1.90
C VAL A 59 -16.84 9.44 -3.19
N LEU A 60 -17.08 8.64 -4.22
CA LEU A 60 -17.63 9.10 -5.50
C LEU A 60 -19.02 9.75 -5.33
N GLY A 61 -19.88 9.14 -4.52
CA GLY A 61 -21.22 9.63 -4.22
C GLY A 61 -21.24 10.93 -3.42
N ASP A 62 -20.31 11.10 -2.49
CA ASP A 62 -20.27 12.26 -1.58
C ASP A 62 -19.46 13.44 -2.14
N LEU A 63 -18.45 13.19 -2.97
CA LEU A 63 -17.49 14.21 -3.41
C LEU A 63 -18.14 15.36 -4.17
N ALA A 64 -18.95 15.06 -5.20
CA ALA A 64 -19.59 16.09 -6.01
C ALA A 64 -20.61 16.93 -5.21
N PRO A 65 -21.51 16.33 -4.37
CA PRO A 65 -22.35 17.09 -3.47
C PRO A 65 -21.59 17.99 -2.49
N GLU A 66 -20.49 17.53 -1.89
CA GLU A 66 -19.69 18.35 -0.97
C GLU A 66 -19.03 19.54 -1.68
N LEU A 67 -18.48 19.33 -2.89
CA LEU A 67 -17.95 20.42 -3.72
C LEU A 67 -19.06 21.40 -4.16
N ALA A 68 -20.25 20.91 -4.46
CA ALA A 68 -21.38 21.76 -4.82
C ALA A 68 -21.81 22.68 -3.67
N LYS A 69 -21.64 22.26 -2.39
CA LYS A 69 -21.89 23.13 -1.23
C LYS A 69 -20.97 24.35 -1.23
N LYS A 70 -19.73 24.17 -1.71
CA LYS A 70 -18.72 25.23 -1.88
C LYS A 70 -18.93 26.09 -3.13
N GLY A 71 -19.92 25.77 -3.97
CA GLY A 71 -20.16 26.46 -5.25
C GLY A 71 -19.33 25.89 -6.40
N ILE A 72 -18.80 24.67 -6.28
CA ILE A 72 -17.99 24.05 -7.33
C ILE A 72 -18.78 22.87 -7.91
N HIS A 73 -19.06 22.91 -9.21
CA HIS A 73 -19.70 21.81 -9.91
C HIS A 73 -18.63 20.95 -10.58
N ALA A 74 -18.42 19.76 -10.02
CA ALA A 74 -17.46 18.80 -10.53
C ALA A 74 -18.13 17.47 -10.85
N THR A 75 -17.54 16.73 -11.80
CA THR A 75 -17.82 15.31 -12.03
C THR A 75 -16.62 14.51 -11.53
N ALA A 76 -16.89 13.37 -10.89
CA ALA A 76 -15.85 12.44 -10.48
C ALA A 76 -16.09 11.08 -11.14
N GLU A 77 -15.02 10.37 -11.48
CA GLU A 77 -15.06 9.04 -12.08
C GLU A 77 -13.95 8.16 -11.49
N LEU A 78 -14.26 6.90 -11.17
CA LEU A 78 -13.26 5.91 -10.77
C LEU A 78 -12.49 5.42 -12.00
N VAL A 79 -11.21 5.78 -12.12
CA VAL A 79 -10.38 5.45 -13.30
C VAL A 79 -9.38 4.33 -13.05
N PHE A 80 -9.08 4.03 -11.79
CA PHE A 80 -8.15 2.96 -11.42
C PHE A 80 -8.51 2.38 -10.06
N LEU A 81 -8.43 1.06 -9.93
CA LEU A 81 -8.61 0.34 -8.68
C LEU A 81 -7.69 -0.89 -8.67
N GLN A 82 -6.88 -1.02 -7.63
CA GLN A 82 -6.01 -2.18 -7.42
C GLN A 82 -5.74 -2.37 -5.93
N SER A 83 -6.09 -3.54 -5.39
CA SER A 83 -5.90 -3.88 -3.96
C SER A 83 -6.46 -2.76 -3.06
N ASN A 84 -5.65 -2.18 -2.17
CA ASN A 84 -6.03 -1.12 -1.24
C ASN A 84 -5.86 0.31 -1.79
N PHE A 85 -5.76 0.47 -3.10
CA PHE A 85 -5.53 1.74 -3.76
C PHE A 85 -6.52 2.00 -4.90
N PHE A 86 -7.00 3.22 -4.99
CA PHE A 86 -7.83 3.66 -6.11
C PHE A 86 -7.56 5.12 -6.49
N VAL A 87 -7.95 5.47 -7.72
CA VAL A 87 -7.78 6.81 -8.28
C VAL A 87 -9.12 7.30 -8.83
N LEU A 88 -9.53 8.48 -8.37
CA LEU A 88 -10.67 9.20 -8.92
C LEU A 88 -10.18 10.32 -9.84
N LEU A 89 -10.70 10.39 -11.07
CA LEU A 89 -10.55 11.55 -11.94
C LEU A 89 -11.63 12.57 -11.59
N VAL A 90 -11.22 13.76 -11.18
CA VAL A 90 -12.12 14.87 -10.86
C VAL A 90 -12.02 15.92 -11.95
N GLU A 91 -13.16 16.30 -12.54
CA GLU A 91 -13.26 17.37 -13.53
C GLU A 91 -14.18 18.48 -13.04
N VAL A 92 -13.63 19.69 -12.87
CA VAL A 92 -14.40 20.89 -12.57
C VAL A 92 -15.07 21.38 -13.87
N ARG A 93 -16.40 21.33 -13.89
CA ARG A 93 -17.24 21.70 -15.05
C ARG A 93 -17.64 23.16 -15.03
N SER A 94 -17.99 23.66 -13.85
CA SER A 94 -18.38 25.05 -13.63
C SER A 94 -18.22 25.44 -12.17
N ALA A 95 -18.32 26.74 -11.90
CA ALA A 95 -18.24 27.30 -10.56
C ALA A 95 -19.28 28.42 -10.40
N ASP A 96 -19.98 28.41 -9.28
CA ASP A 96 -20.81 29.49 -8.78
C ASP A 96 -19.96 30.41 -7.92
N PHE A 97 -19.39 31.44 -8.56
CA PHE A 97 -18.47 32.38 -7.91
C PHE A 97 -19.14 33.18 -6.78
N GLN A 98 -20.46 33.37 -6.83
CA GLN A 98 -21.18 34.05 -5.75
C GLN A 98 -21.21 33.15 -4.51
N ARG A 99 -21.59 31.88 -4.68
CA ARG A 99 -21.57 30.90 -3.60
C ARG A 99 -20.17 30.62 -3.07
N MET A 100 -19.16 30.59 -3.94
CA MET A 100 -17.76 30.51 -3.51
C MET A 100 -17.35 31.70 -2.65
N ALA A 101 -17.80 32.92 -2.98
CA ALA A 101 -17.52 34.09 -2.17
C ALA A 101 -18.27 34.10 -0.83
N GLU A 102 -19.50 33.59 -0.79
CA GLU A 102 -20.27 33.42 0.44
C GLU A 102 -19.63 32.41 1.40
N ASN A 103 -19.04 31.35 0.85
CA ASN A 103 -18.28 30.35 1.60
C ASN A 103 -16.84 30.77 1.91
N GLY A 104 -16.41 31.97 1.50
CA GLY A 104 -15.06 32.47 1.74
C GLY A 104 -13.96 31.81 0.92
N VAL A 105 -14.30 31.01 -0.10
CA VAL A 105 -13.34 30.38 -1.02
C VAL A 105 -12.65 31.44 -1.89
N ILE A 106 -13.39 32.48 -2.30
CA ILE A 106 -12.86 33.64 -3.01
C ILE A 106 -13.35 34.95 -2.40
N SER A 107 -12.69 36.06 -2.72
CA SER A 107 -13.18 37.38 -2.29
C SER A 107 -14.43 37.81 -3.07
N ARG A 108 -15.32 38.59 -2.44
CA ARG A 108 -16.48 39.19 -3.14
C ARG A 108 -16.07 40.07 -4.32
N ALA A 109 -14.95 40.78 -4.20
CA ALA A 109 -14.41 41.60 -5.29
C ALA A 109 -14.01 40.73 -6.50
N THR A 110 -13.38 39.58 -6.25
CA THR A 110 -13.05 38.59 -7.28
C THR A 110 -14.32 38.06 -7.95
N ALA A 111 -15.34 37.70 -7.18
CA ALA A 111 -16.61 37.23 -7.73
C ALA A 111 -17.28 38.28 -8.63
N HIS A 112 -17.33 39.55 -8.21
CA HIS A 112 -17.86 40.65 -9.02
C HIS A 112 -17.04 40.88 -10.30
N LEU A 113 -15.71 40.81 -10.21
CA LEU A 113 -14.85 40.94 -11.38
C LEU A 113 -15.10 39.83 -12.40
N ILE A 114 -15.32 38.59 -11.95
CA ILE A 114 -15.65 37.47 -12.81
C ILE A 114 -17.05 37.64 -13.42
N GLN A 115 -18.03 38.17 -12.67
CA GLN A 115 -19.35 38.53 -13.23
C GLN A 115 -19.23 39.57 -14.35
N CYS A 116 -18.28 40.50 -14.27
CA CYS A 116 -18.04 41.44 -15.37
C CYS A 116 -17.59 40.74 -16.67
N PHE A 117 -17.05 39.52 -16.62
CA PHE A 117 -16.68 38.76 -17.82
C PHE A 117 -17.91 38.31 -18.64
N GLU A 118 -19.11 38.35 -18.08
CA GLU A 118 -20.33 38.04 -18.82
C GLU A 118 -20.64 39.05 -19.93
N PHE A 119 -20.14 40.28 -19.80
CA PHE A 119 -20.27 41.34 -20.81
C PHE A 119 -19.23 41.24 -21.94
N LEU A 120 -18.24 40.35 -21.82
CA LEU A 120 -17.22 40.18 -22.85
C LEU A 120 -17.75 39.35 -24.03
N PRO A 121 -17.27 39.61 -25.26
CA PRO A 121 -17.56 38.76 -26.41
C PRO A 121 -17.18 37.30 -26.14
N LEU A 122 -17.97 36.34 -26.65
CA LEU A 122 -17.78 34.89 -26.41
C LEU A 122 -16.36 34.39 -26.72
N VAL A 123 -15.69 34.99 -27.71
CA VAL A 123 -14.33 34.65 -28.11
C VAL A 123 -13.31 34.94 -27.01
N ALA A 124 -13.51 36.01 -26.24
CA ALA A 124 -12.67 36.38 -25.10
C ALA A 124 -13.13 35.73 -23.79
N ARG A 125 -14.44 35.55 -23.60
CA ARG A 125 -15.01 34.97 -22.37
C ARG A 125 -14.56 33.53 -22.13
N ARG A 126 -14.54 32.68 -23.16
CA ARG A 126 -14.17 31.26 -23.03
C ARG A 126 -12.77 31.00 -22.47
N PRO A 127 -11.68 31.56 -23.02
CA PRO A 127 -10.34 31.33 -22.49
C PRO A 127 -10.17 31.88 -21.06
N LEU A 128 -10.80 33.03 -20.75
CA LEU A 128 -10.78 33.58 -19.40
C LEU A 128 -11.47 32.66 -18.39
N LEU A 129 -12.70 32.22 -18.68
CA LEU A 129 -13.42 31.29 -17.80
C LEU A 129 -12.66 29.97 -17.65
N SER A 130 -12.09 29.44 -18.74
CA SER A 130 -11.25 28.25 -18.66
C SER A 130 -10.06 28.44 -17.73
N SER A 131 -9.37 29.58 -17.82
CA SER A 131 -8.26 29.91 -16.91
C SER A 131 -8.71 29.98 -15.47
N VAL A 132 -9.87 30.59 -15.19
CA VAL A 132 -10.42 30.66 -13.83
C VAL A 132 -10.74 29.27 -13.30
N LEU A 133 -11.38 28.40 -14.10
CA LEU A 133 -11.69 27.02 -13.68
C LEU A 133 -10.42 26.19 -13.45
N CYS A 134 -9.37 26.41 -14.24
CA CYS A 134 -8.06 25.81 -13.96
C CYS A 134 -7.53 26.26 -12.61
N SER A 135 -7.57 27.55 -12.29
CA SER A 135 -7.14 28.06 -10.98
C SER A 135 -7.99 27.53 -9.82
N VAL A 136 -9.29 27.32 -10.03
CA VAL A 136 -10.15 26.65 -9.03
C VAL A 136 -9.71 25.21 -8.82
N ALA A 137 -9.47 24.46 -9.90
CA ALA A 137 -8.98 23.08 -9.81
C ALA A 137 -7.61 23.00 -9.11
N GLU A 138 -6.67 23.89 -9.45
CA GLU A 138 -5.35 23.99 -8.81
C GLU A 138 -5.47 24.30 -7.30
N GLY A 139 -6.40 25.16 -6.91
CA GLY A 139 -6.69 25.45 -5.49
C GLY A 139 -7.26 24.26 -4.73
N LEU A 140 -8.00 23.37 -5.40
CA LEU A 140 -8.54 22.16 -4.78
C LEU A 140 -7.48 21.07 -4.53
N VAL A 141 -6.41 21.03 -5.33
CA VAL A 141 -5.36 20.00 -5.20
C VAL A 141 -4.77 19.92 -3.79
N PRO A 142 -4.37 21.03 -3.13
CA PRO A 142 -3.85 20.95 -1.76
C PRO A 142 -4.92 20.79 -0.68
N GLU A 143 -6.15 21.29 -0.88
CA GLU A 143 -7.17 21.31 0.18
C GLU A 143 -7.98 20.01 0.27
N LEU A 144 -8.34 19.44 -0.88
CA LEU A 144 -9.26 18.31 -0.96
C LEU A 144 -8.76 17.02 -0.28
N PRO A 145 -7.45 16.67 -0.33
CA PRO A 145 -6.96 15.44 0.29
C PRO A 145 -7.24 15.38 1.80
N ASP A 146 -6.99 16.47 2.52
CA ASP A 146 -7.16 16.52 3.97
C ASP A 146 -8.65 16.42 4.35
N GLU A 147 -9.53 17.07 3.58
CA GLU A 147 -10.98 17.00 3.78
C GLU A 147 -11.54 15.60 3.55
N VAL A 148 -11.15 14.96 2.45
CA VAL A 148 -11.59 13.60 2.12
C VAL A 148 -11.04 12.60 3.14
N GLN A 149 -9.77 12.75 3.56
CA GLN A 149 -9.17 11.91 4.59
C GLN A 149 -9.90 12.05 5.93
N ALA A 150 -10.21 13.28 6.35
CA ALA A 150 -10.95 13.53 7.59
C ALA A 150 -12.38 12.97 7.53
N ASP A 151 -13.05 13.09 6.39
CA ASP A 151 -14.41 12.57 6.22
C ASP A 151 -14.45 11.04 6.21
N LEU A 152 -13.50 10.39 5.52
CA LEU A 152 -13.32 8.93 5.54
C LEU A 152 -13.07 8.39 6.95
N ALA A 153 -12.21 9.06 7.71
CA ALA A 153 -11.94 8.69 9.10
C ALA A 153 -13.18 8.87 9.99
N ARG A 154 -13.90 9.99 9.83
CA ARG A 154 -15.06 10.34 10.67
C ARG A 154 -16.30 9.50 10.37
N ARG A 155 -16.66 9.32 9.10
CA ARG A 155 -17.90 8.63 8.69
C ARG A 155 -17.71 7.11 8.64
N GLY A 156 -16.57 6.65 8.12
CA GLY A 156 -16.34 5.23 7.84
C GLY A 156 -15.35 4.54 8.77
N GLY A 157 -14.67 5.28 9.67
CA GLY A 157 -13.56 4.73 10.44
C GLY A 157 -12.39 4.26 9.55
N VAL A 158 -12.30 4.79 8.32
CA VAL A 158 -11.29 4.40 7.34
C VAL A 158 -10.05 5.26 7.55
N ASP A 159 -8.94 4.61 7.91
CA ASP A 159 -7.61 5.23 7.87
C ASP A 159 -7.12 5.15 6.43
N ALA A 160 -7.16 6.29 5.75
CA ALA A 160 -6.70 6.43 4.38
C ALA A 160 -5.62 7.52 4.29
N ARG A 161 -4.64 7.30 3.41
CA ARG A 161 -3.82 8.40 2.89
C ARG A 161 -4.49 8.89 1.62
N VAL A 162 -4.67 10.19 1.49
CA VAL A 162 -5.22 10.81 0.27
C VAL A 162 -4.17 11.76 -0.29
N ALA A 163 -4.00 11.79 -1.61
CA ALA A 163 -3.18 12.79 -2.29
C ALA A 163 -3.84 13.18 -3.60
N ALA A 164 -3.88 14.47 -3.93
CA ALA A 164 -4.32 14.93 -5.23
C ALA A 164 -3.10 15.30 -6.08
N ALA A 165 -3.19 15.06 -7.39
CA ALA A 165 -2.16 15.43 -8.35
C ALA A 165 -2.81 16.00 -9.62
N PRO A 166 -2.22 17.04 -10.23
CA PRO A 166 -2.61 17.47 -11.57
C PRO A 166 -2.45 16.33 -12.58
N ILE A 167 -3.22 16.35 -13.67
CA ILE A 167 -3.14 15.32 -14.72
C ILE A 167 -1.73 15.18 -15.31
N ALA A 168 -0.99 16.29 -15.40
CA ALA A 168 0.38 16.31 -15.91
C ALA A 168 1.34 15.45 -15.05
N ASP A 169 1.11 15.40 -13.73
CA ASP A 169 1.97 14.73 -12.77
C ASP A 169 1.43 13.35 -12.37
N GLN A 170 0.18 13.03 -12.75
CA GLN A 170 -0.50 11.82 -12.33
C GLN A 170 0.23 10.55 -12.73
N ALA A 171 0.91 10.52 -13.89
CA ALA A 171 1.67 9.36 -14.30
C ALA A 171 2.80 9.04 -13.30
N ALA A 172 3.57 10.05 -12.90
CA ALA A 172 4.65 9.89 -11.92
C ALA A 172 4.08 9.49 -10.55
N ALA A 173 3.03 10.17 -10.08
CA ALA A 173 2.35 9.84 -8.82
C ALA A 173 1.83 8.39 -8.80
N LEU A 174 1.25 7.91 -9.91
CA LEU A 174 0.75 6.54 -10.04
C LEU A 174 1.90 5.52 -10.05
N PHE A 175 3.02 5.81 -10.71
CA PHE A 175 4.20 4.93 -10.67
C PHE A 175 4.74 4.79 -9.25
N ASP A 176 4.87 5.89 -8.52
CA ASP A 176 5.31 5.87 -7.12
C ASP A 176 4.33 5.11 -6.23
N ALA A 177 3.02 5.29 -6.46
CA ALA A 177 1.96 4.55 -5.78
C ALA A 177 2.10 3.03 -5.99
N VAL A 178 2.20 2.60 -7.25
CA VAL A 178 2.30 1.18 -7.63
C VAL A 178 3.61 0.58 -7.12
N ALA A 179 4.72 1.33 -7.15
CA ALA A 179 5.98 0.88 -6.59
C ALA A 179 5.87 0.65 -5.07
N ALA A 180 5.23 1.57 -4.34
CA ALA A 180 4.98 1.42 -2.91
C ALA A 180 4.09 0.20 -2.59
N LEU A 181 3.02 -0.01 -3.36
CA LEU A 181 2.13 -1.18 -3.21
C LEU A 181 2.87 -2.50 -3.45
N ARG A 182 3.71 -2.56 -4.49
CA ARG A 182 4.53 -3.76 -4.75
C ARG A 182 5.51 -4.03 -3.62
N GLN A 183 6.13 -3.01 -3.06
CA GLN A 183 7.06 -3.16 -1.95
C GLN A 183 6.33 -3.68 -0.69
N GLU A 184 5.16 -3.13 -0.38
CA GLU A 184 4.35 -3.59 0.75
C GLU A 184 3.92 -5.06 0.58
N GLU A 185 3.51 -5.46 -0.62
CA GLU A 185 3.11 -6.84 -0.91
C GLU A 185 4.29 -7.81 -0.78
N LEU A 186 5.47 -7.45 -1.28
CA LEU A 186 6.69 -8.25 -1.09
C LEU A 186 7.05 -8.40 0.39
N ASP A 187 6.93 -7.33 1.18
CA ASP A 187 7.20 -7.38 2.61
C ASP A 187 6.16 -8.22 3.37
N ARG A 188 4.90 -8.20 2.93
CA ARG A 188 3.84 -9.08 3.45
C ARG A 188 4.11 -10.55 3.12
N GLN A 189 4.50 -10.85 1.89
CA GLN A 189 4.88 -12.20 1.48
C GLN A 189 6.08 -12.71 2.27
N ARG A 190 7.12 -11.88 2.47
CA ARG A 190 8.28 -12.21 3.32
C ARG A 190 7.88 -12.47 4.77
N LYS A 191 6.99 -11.65 5.35
CA LYS A 191 6.46 -11.88 6.70
C LYS A 191 5.68 -13.19 6.79
N ASN A 192 4.89 -13.51 5.78
CA ASN A 192 4.12 -14.75 5.74
C ASN A 192 5.02 -15.99 5.58
N SER A 193 6.05 -15.93 4.72
CA SER A 193 7.03 -17.01 4.59
C SER A 193 7.84 -17.21 5.87
N LEU A 194 8.22 -16.13 6.56
CA LEU A 194 8.90 -16.21 7.86
C LEU A 194 8.00 -16.80 8.94
N LYS A 195 6.72 -16.40 9.00
CA LYS A 195 5.74 -16.99 9.92
C LYS A 195 5.55 -18.48 9.65
N GLN A 196 5.48 -18.88 8.38
CA GLN A 196 5.37 -20.29 8.01
C GLN A 196 6.62 -21.07 8.42
N ALA A 197 7.82 -20.58 8.11
CA ALA A 197 9.06 -21.20 8.54
C ALA A 197 9.18 -21.31 10.08
N ALA A 198 8.74 -20.28 10.82
CA ALA A 198 8.70 -20.32 12.27
C ALA A 198 7.73 -21.38 12.80
N ARG A 199 6.56 -21.55 12.17
CA ARG A 199 5.59 -22.61 12.51
C ARG A 199 6.20 -23.99 12.26
N ASP A 200 6.81 -24.18 11.10
CA ASP A 200 7.45 -25.45 10.72
C ASP A 200 8.63 -25.78 11.65
N PHE A 201 9.36 -24.77 12.12
CA PHE A 201 10.49 -24.93 13.02
C PHE A 201 10.11 -25.21 14.48
N THR A 202 9.08 -24.54 14.99
CA THR A 202 8.66 -24.65 16.41
C THR A 202 7.59 -25.70 16.64
N GLY A 203 6.85 -26.10 15.59
CA GLY A 203 5.65 -26.93 15.70
C GLY A 203 4.43 -26.21 16.27
N GLN A 204 4.52 -24.91 16.58
CA GLN A 204 3.41 -24.13 17.13
C GLN A 204 2.61 -23.43 16.02
N LYS A 205 1.30 -23.25 16.23
CA LYS A 205 0.40 -22.57 15.27
C LYS A 205 0.67 -21.06 15.20
N GLU A 206 1.10 -20.44 16.29
CA GLU A 206 1.43 -19.01 16.37
C GLU A 206 2.69 -18.81 17.21
N PRO A 207 3.87 -19.07 16.63
CA PRO A 207 5.13 -18.98 17.39
C PRO A 207 5.46 -17.54 17.75
N THR A 208 5.81 -17.30 19.01
CA THR A 208 6.41 -16.04 19.43
C THR A 208 7.91 -16.03 19.14
N LEU A 209 8.53 -14.84 19.18
CA LEU A 209 9.98 -14.74 19.05
C LEU A 209 10.72 -15.55 20.12
N ALA A 210 10.16 -15.63 21.34
CA ALA A 210 10.70 -16.42 22.42
C ALA A 210 10.66 -17.92 22.11
N ASP A 211 9.55 -18.42 21.53
CA ASP A 211 9.42 -19.82 21.11
C ASP A 211 10.44 -20.19 20.03
N VAL A 212 10.62 -19.33 19.03
CA VAL A 212 11.63 -19.52 17.98
C VAL A 212 13.02 -19.55 18.60
N THR A 213 13.35 -18.60 19.48
CA THR A 213 14.65 -18.52 20.15
C THR A 213 14.92 -19.76 21.00
N GLN A 214 13.92 -20.22 21.75
CA GLN A 214 14.03 -21.43 22.56
C GLN A 214 14.18 -22.69 21.70
N ALA A 215 13.44 -22.80 20.59
CA ALA A 215 13.57 -23.89 19.66
C ALA A 215 14.96 -23.92 19.00
N VAL A 216 15.53 -22.76 18.67
CA VAL A 216 16.89 -22.64 18.13
C VAL A 216 17.90 -23.10 19.17
N ALA A 217 17.81 -22.62 20.42
CA ALA A 217 18.70 -23.03 21.51
C ALA A 217 18.66 -24.55 21.73
N ARG A 218 17.46 -25.15 21.78
CA ARG A 218 17.30 -26.61 21.91
C ARG A 218 17.93 -27.38 20.76
N ARG A 219 17.85 -26.86 19.53
CA ARG A 219 18.43 -27.49 18.35
C ARG A 219 19.96 -27.41 18.36
N CYS A 220 20.53 -26.26 18.73
CA CYS A 220 21.96 -26.10 18.94
C CYS A 220 22.48 -27.07 20.02
N ASP A 221 21.80 -27.17 21.15
CA ASP A 221 22.17 -28.12 22.22
C ASP A 221 22.13 -29.58 21.74
N ALA A 222 21.13 -29.94 20.93
CA ALA A 222 21.03 -31.28 20.35
C ALA A 222 22.16 -31.58 19.36
N ASP A 223 22.53 -30.62 18.51
CA ASP A 223 23.61 -30.79 17.53
C ASP A 223 25.00 -30.81 18.19
N ILE A 224 25.20 -30.03 19.25
CA ILE A 224 26.41 -30.11 20.08
C ILE A 224 26.51 -31.50 20.73
N ARG A 225 25.42 -32.02 21.32
CA ARG A 225 25.41 -33.37 21.90
C ARG A 225 25.73 -34.44 20.86
N ARG A 226 25.11 -34.40 19.68
CA ARG A 226 25.41 -35.33 18.58
C ARG A 226 26.87 -35.28 18.16
N THR A 227 27.46 -34.10 18.09
CA THR A 227 28.87 -33.92 17.73
C THR A 227 29.78 -34.54 18.80
N VAL A 228 29.46 -34.32 20.09
CA VAL A 228 30.18 -34.93 21.21
C VAL A 228 30.08 -36.45 21.20
N ASP A 229 28.90 -37.00 20.93
CA ASP A 229 28.67 -38.44 20.86
C ASP A 229 29.43 -39.05 19.66
N PHE A 230 29.40 -38.39 18.49
CA PHE A 230 30.17 -38.83 17.32
C PHE A 230 31.69 -38.86 17.59
N VAL A 231 32.23 -37.82 18.25
CA VAL A 231 33.66 -37.78 18.62
C VAL A 231 33.99 -38.88 19.62
N ARG A 232 33.10 -39.16 20.58
CA ARG A 232 33.28 -40.24 21.54
C ARG A 232 33.32 -41.60 20.83
N ASP A 233 32.34 -41.88 19.98
CA ASP A 233 32.27 -43.13 19.21
C ASP A 233 33.53 -43.31 18.34
N PHE A 234 34.01 -42.23 17.72
CA PHE A 234 35.23 -42.25 16.92
C PHE A 234 36.48 -42.59 17.76
N LEU A 235 36.59 -42.04 18.97
CA LEU A 235 37.70 -42.35 19.89
C LEU A 235 37.62 -43.78 20.41
N GLU A 236 36.43 -44.29 20.75
CA GLU A 236 36.24 -45.68 21.19
C GLU A 236 36.56 -46.69 20.07
N MET A 237 36.30 -46.35 18.80
CA MET A 237 36.70 -47.19 17.67
C MET A 237 38.23 -47.22 17.45
N ALA A 238 38.96 -46.19 17.85
CA ALA A 238 40.41 -46.12 17.67
C ALA A 238 41.18 -47.11 18.58
N ASP A 239 40.63 -47.49 19.73
CA ASP A 239 41.26 -48.44 20.66
C ASP A 239 41.23 -49.91 20.18
N CYS A 240 40.50 -50.21 19.09
CA CYS A 240 40.34 -51.57 18.57
C CYS A 240 41.21 -51.92 17.35
N ARG A 241 42.07 -51.01 16.88
CA ARG A 241 43.10 -51.33 15.88
C ARG A 241 44.47 -50.94 16.41
N GLY A 242 45.21 -51.93 16.89
CA GLY A 242 46.66 -51.86 16.91
C GLY A 242 47.16 -51.32 15.56
N PRO A 243 48.22 -50.51 15.55
CA PRO A 243 48.65 -49.74 14.39
C PRO A 243 48.66 -50.66 13.16
N PRO A 244 47.88 -50.37 12.10
CA PRO A 244 48.09 -51.09 10.85
C PRO A 244 49.56 -50.89 10.52
N THR A 245 50.28 -51.99 10.38
CA THR A 245 51.67 -51.98 9.95
C THR A 245 51.63 -51.48 8.51
N VAL A 246 51.66 -50.16 8.34
CA VAL A 246 51.71 -49.53 7.02
C VAL A 246 53.10 -49.83 6.51
N ALA A 247 53.20 -50.89 5.71
CA ALA A 247 54.34 -51.11 4.84
C ALA A 247 54.52 -49.84 4.02
N LEU A 248 55.69 -49.24 4.18
CA LEU A 248 56.11 -48.00 3.57
C LEU A 248 56.31 -48.25 2.05
N GLU A 249 55.23 -48.39 1.29
CA GLU A 249 55.33 -48.32 -0.17
C GLU A 249 55.59 -46.86 -0.56
N GLN A 250 56.82 -46.64 -1.03
CA GLN A 250 57.29 -45.42 -1.63
C GLN A 250 56.39 -45.03 -2.81
N ALA A 251 55.57 -44.01 -2.65
CA ALA A 251 54.92 -43.36 -3.77
C ALA A 251 55.94 -42.45 -4.50
N PRO A 252 56.03 -42.55 -5.84
CA PRO A 252 57.01 -41.82 -6.63
C PRO A 252 56.69 -40.33 -6.71
N SER A 253 57.78 -39.56 -6.63
CA SER A 253 57.89 -38.17 -7.03
C SER A 253 57.53 -37.97 -8.51
N ALA A 254 56.54 -37.12 -8.80
CA ALA A 254 56.37 -36.37 -10.05
C ALA A 254 55.23 -35.35 -9.83
N ALA A 255 55.47 -34.04 -9.90
CA ALA A 255 55.28 -33.17 -11.08
C ALA A 255 53.80 -33.08 -11.51
N ALA A 256 53.15 -31.96 -11.85
CA ALA A 256 53.50 -30.60 -12.23
C ALA A 256 52.16 -29.79 -12.12
N VAL A 257 52.18 -28.50 -11.76
CA VAL A 257 51.95 -27.34 -12.67
C VAL A 257 50.69 -27.41 -13.55
N GLY A 258 49.83 -26.38 -13.41
CA GLY A 258 48.74 -26.01 -14.32
C GLY A 258 47.57 -25.46 -13.50
N ASP A 259 47.43 -24.16 -13.23
CA ASP A 259 47.24 -22.99 -14.10
C ASP A 259 45.96 -23.04 -14.96
N SER A 260 45.32 -21.87 -15.11
CA SER A 260 44.03 -21.56 -15.78
C SER A 260 42.74 -21.87 -15.00
N SER A 261 41.71 -21.03 -14.97
CA SER A 261 41.47 -19.76 -15.66
C SER A 261 40.24 -19.06 -15.05
N LEU A 262 40.32 -17.73 -14.98
CA LEU A 262 39.20 -16.79 -14.92
C LEU A 262 38.08 -17.14 -15.90
N VAL A 263 36.83 -17.19 -15.42
CA VAL A 263 35.64 -16.98 -16.27
C VAL A 263 34.79 -15.91 -15.62
N GLN A 264 34.96 -14.67 -16.10
CA GLN A 264 33.93 -13.64 -16.05
C GLN A 264 32.81 -14.02 -17.00
N LYS A 265 31.56 -14.03 -16.53
CA LYS A 265 30.38 -13.89 -17.39
C LYS A 265 29.54 -12.71 -16.92
N ARG A 266 29.08 -11.99 -17.93
CA ARG A 266 28.44 -10.68 -17.97
C ARG A 266 27.10 -10.64 -17.26
#